data_AF-A0A3D0Z1S9-F1
#
_entry.id   AF-A0A3D0Z1S9-F1
#
_cell.length_a   1.000
_cell.length_b   1.000
_cell.length_c   1.000
_cell.angle_alpha   90.00
_cell.angle_beta   90.00
_cell.angle_gamma   90.00
#
_symmetry.space_group_name_H-M   'P 1'
#
loop_
_entity.id
_entity.type
_entity.pdbx_description
1 polymer ?
#
loop_
_entity_poly.entity_id
_entity_poly.type
_entity_poly.pdbx_seq_one_letter_code
_entity_poly.pdbx_strand_id
1 'polypeptide(L)'
;MFGLQGSCQIPVKSLFPEVRHIRIEDFKDDISNNLNECFNKQFKAWYKTKQGFSLFQSANNLISMFVFFFNFVRPHSALDNLTPAQVAGLNLNNNQKRKYLLVA
;
A
#
# COMPACT_ATOMS: atom_id res chain seq x y z
N MET A 1 -16.60 -16.10 20.20
CA MET A 1 -15.93 -14.78 20.08
C MET A 1 -14.44 -15.00 20.36
N PHE A 2 -13.67 -15.37 19.33
CA PHE A 2 -12.26 -15.73 19.49
C PHE A 2 -11.41 -14.47 19.35
N GLY A 3 -10.92 -13.96 20.48
CA GLY A 3 -9.88 -12.93 20.51
C GLY A 3 -8.58 -13.52 19.98
N LEU A 4 -7.99 -12.88 18.98
CA LEU A 4 -6.71 -13.23 18.39
C LEU A 4 -5.61 -13.19 19.47
N GLN A 5 -5.24 -14.35 20.02
CA GLN A 5 -4.07 -14.46 20.88
C GLN A 5 -2.81 -14.26 20.03
N GLY A 6 -2.19 -13.09 20.18
CA GLY A 6 -0.90 -12.77 19.57
C GLY A 6 0.17 -13.84 19.88
N SER A 7 0.89 -14.23 18.83
CA SER A 7 1.81 -15.36 18.69
C SER A 7 2.92 -15.52 19.75
N CYS A 8 3.22 -14.49 20.55
CA CYS A 8 4.29 -14.52 21.55
C CYS A 8 3.86 -14.96 22.97
N GLN A 9 2.63 -15.46 23.20
CA GLN A 9 2.24 -15.95 24.54
C GLN A 9 2.89 -17.27 24.94
N ILE A 10 3.08 -18.16 23.96
CA ILE A 10 3.48 -19.55 24.19
C ILE A 10 4.97 -19.68 24.54
N PRO A 11 5.91 -18.98 23.85
CA PRO A 11 7.35 -19.18 24.10
C PRO A 11 7.81 -18.66 25.46
N VAL A 12 7.33 -17.48 25.88
CA VAL A 12 7.83 -16.81 27.10
C VAL A 12 7.39 -17.54 28.36
N LYS A 13 6.13 -18.01 28.44
CA LYS A 13 5.64 -18.82 29.56
C LYS A 13 6.34 -20.18 29.66
N SER A 14 6.73 -20.77 28.53
CA SER A 14 7.44 -22.05 28.52
C SER A 14 8.89 -21.92 28.98
N LEU A 15 9.55 -20.79 28.72
CA LEU A 15 10.94 -20.57 29.07
C LEU A 15 11.12 -19.99 30.49
N PHE A 16 10.15 -19.21 30.97
CA PHE A 16 10.23 -18.53 32.26
C PHE A 16 8.90 -18.64 33.02
N PRO A 17 8.64 -19.79 33.67
CA PRO A 17 7.35 -20.08 34.31
C PRO A 17 7.03 -19.15 35.50
N GLU A 18 8.04 -18.57 36.15
CA GLU A 18 7.88 -17.72 37.33
C GLU A 18 7.74 -16.22 37.01
N VAL A 19 7.89 -15.82 35.74
CA VAL A 19 7.93 -14.40 35.36
C VAL A 19 6.55 -13.90 34.96
N ARG A 20 6.06 -12.86 35.65
CA ARG A 20 4.82 -12.16 35.28
C ARG A 20 5.08 -11.25 34.08
N HIS A 21 4.68 -11.69 32.89
CA HIS A 21 4.72 -10.86 31.70
C HIS A 21 3.63 -9.77 31.74
N ILE A 22 4.02 -8.51 31.91
CA ILE A 22 3.11 -7.37 31.84
C ILE A 22 2.90 -7.03 30.36
N ARG A 23 1.68 -7.24 29.85
CA ARG A 23 1.27 -6.72 28.55
C ARG A 23 0.63 -5.36 28.76
N ILE A 24 1.20 -4.35 28.12
CA ILE A 24 0.55 -3.06 27.94
C ILE A 24 -0.53 -3.27 26.88
N GLU A 25 -1.69 -2.63 27.02
CA GLU A 25 -2.72 -2.69 25.98
C GLU A 25 -2.13 -2.22 24.64
N ASP A 26 -2.49 -2.92 23.56
CA ASP A 26 -2.06 -2.51 22.24
C ASP A 26 -2.53 -1.07 22.01
N PHE A 27 -1.62 -0.20 21.54
CA PHE A 27 -1.98 1.14 21.10
C PHE A 27 -2.93 0.99 19.91
N LYS A 28 -4.24 1.08 20.18
CA LYS A 28 -5.24 1.19 19.13
C LYS A 28 -5.12 2.59 18.54
N ASP A 29 -4.36 2.71 17.47
CA ASP A 29 -4.54 3.84 16.58
C ASP A 29 -5.94 3.70 15.96
N ASP A 30 -6.85 4.63 16.28
CA ASP A 30 -8.24 4.65 15.79
C ASP A 30 -8.32 4.72 14.24
N ILE A 31 -7.20 5.07 13.59
CA ILE A 31 -7.07 5.17 12.14
C ILE A 31 -5.93 4.25 11.69
N SER A 32 -6.27 3.21 10.93
CA SER A 32 -5.27 2.30 10.38
C SER A 32 -4.43 3.01 9.30
N ASN A 33 -3.11 3.04 9.46
CA ASN A 33 -2.19 3.60 8.46
C ASN A 33 -1.96 2.66 7.24
N ASN A 34 -2.56 1.45 7.26
CA ASN A 34 -2.26 0.35 6.34
C ASN A 34 -2.32 0.73 4.87
N LEU A 35 -3.27 1.59 4.47
CA LEU A 35 -3.40 2.05 3.09
C LEU A 35 -2.18 2.87 2.65
N ASN A 36 -1.76 3.82 3.49
CA ASN A 36 -0.58 4.64 3.24
C ASN A 36 0.70 3.78 3.26
N GLU A 37 0.78 2.81 4.17
CA GLU A 37 1.90 1.87 4.18
C GLU A 37 1.97 1.02 2.92
N CYS A 38 0.84 0.47 2.47
CA CYS A 38 0.75 -0.35 1.26
C CYS A 38 1.18 0.46 0.04
N PHE A 39 0.69 1.70 -0.09
CA PHE A 39 1.08 2.61 -1.15
C PHE A 39 2.59 2.86 -1.14
N ASN A 40 3.15 3.24 0.02
CA ASN A 40 4.58 3.53 0.15
C ASN A 40 5.47 2.31 -0.10
N LYS A 41 5.03 1.10 0.31
CA LYS A 41 5.73 -0.16 0.02
C LYS A 41 5.80 -0.41 -1.48
N GLN A 42 4.69 -0.23 -2.20
CA GLN A 42 4.63 -0.39 -3.66
C GLN A 42 5.49 0.65 -4.38
N PHE A 43 5.43 1.92 -3.95
CA PHE A 43 6.27 2.98 -4.50
C PHE A 43 7.76 2.64 -4.32
N LYS A 44 8.17 2.26 -3.10
CA LYS A 44 9.54 1.82 -2.79
C LYS A 44 10.01 0.66 -3.65
N ALA A 45 9.19 -0.38 -3.80
CA ALA A 45 9.53 -1.52 -4.64
C ALA A 45 9.74 -1.11 -6.11
N TRP A 46 8.89 -0.23 -6.62
CA TRP A 46 8.98 0.23 -8.00
C TRP A 46 10.22 1.09 -8.24
N TYR A 47 10.43 2.14 -7.43
CA TYR A 47 11.47 3.12 -7.70
C TYR A 47 12.89 2.61 -7.39
N LYS A 48 13.06 1.66 -6.45
CA LYS A 48 14.37 1.07 -6.12
C LYS A 48 15.06 0.42 -7.33
N THR A 49 14.28 -0.06 -8.29
CA THR A 49 14.80 -0.68 -9.52
C THR A 49 15.11 0.33 -10.62
N LYS A 50 14.80 1.61 -10.42
CA LYS A 50 14.95 2.68 -11.43
C LYS A 50 16.08 3.61 -11.06
N GLN A 51 16.88 3.98 -12.05
CA GLN A 51 17.81 5.10 -11.95
C GLN A 51 17.06 6.36 -12.42
N GLY A 52 17.03 7.42 -11.61
CA GLY A 52 16.23 8.61 -11.94
C GLY A 52 16.11 9.68 -10.86
N PHE A 53 16.68 9.48 -9.68
CA PHE A 53 16.68 10.47 -8.58
C PHE A 53 17.92 11.37 -8.52
N SER A 54 18.73 11.43 -9.58
CA SER A 54 19.96 12.24 -9.60
C SER A 54 19.71 13.75 -9.75
N LEU A 55 18.56 14.14 -10.32
CA LEU A 55 18.16 15.52 -10.57
C LEU A 55 16.71 15.74 -10.12
N PHE A 56 16.39 16.91 -9.58
CA PHE A 56 15.04 17.23 -9.09
C PHE A 56 13.96 17.09 -10.17
N GLN A 57 14.21 17.59 -11.39
CA GLN A 57 13.27 17.45 -12.51
C GLN A 57 13.04 15.98 -12.89
N SER A 58 14.13 15.20 -12.94
CA SER A 58 14.06 13.76 -13.22
C SER A 58 13.26 13.02 -12.15
N ALA A 59 13.49 13.33 -10.89
CA ALA A 59 12.75 12.75 -9.76
C ALA A 59 11.25 13.07 -9.86
N ASN A 60 10.88 14.31 -10.15
CA ASN A 60 9.47 14.70 -10.32
C ASN A 60 8.82 13.99 -11.51
N ASN A 61 9.52 13.84 -12.63
CA ASN A 61 9.01 13.10 -13.78
C ASN A 61 8.78 11.63 -13.44
N LEU A 62 9.72 11.01 -12.72
CA LEU A 62 9.62 9.62 -12.29
C LEU A 62 8.45 9.40 -11.31
N ILE A 63 8.28 10.30 -10.34
CA ILE A 63 7.15 10.28 -9.40
C ILE A 63 5.83 10.48 -10.14
N SER A 64 5.76 11.45 -11.05
CA SER A 64 4.55 11.76 -11.83
C SER A 64 4.13 10.56 -12.67
N MET A 65 5.08 9.88 -13.31
CA MET A 65 4.82 8.68 -14.09
C MET A 65 4.29 7.54 -13.20
N PHE A 66 4.85 7.36 -12.00
CA PHE A 66 4.34 6.37 -11.05
C PHE A 66 2.90 6.68 -10.63
N VAL A 67 2.62 7.92 -10.25
CA VAL A 67 1.28 8.35 -9.81
C VAL A 67 0.27 8.16 -10.94
N PHE A 68 0.63 8.50 -12.18
CA PHE A 68 -0.21 8.30 -13.35
C PHE A 68 -0.50 6.82 -13.57
N PHE A 69 0.53 5.98 -13.63
CA PHE A 69 0.38 4.55 -13.86
C PHE A 69 -0.45 3.87 -12.76
N PHE A 70 -0.18 4.21 -11.50
CA PHE A 70 -0.86 3.63 -10.34
C PHE A 70 -2.36 3.98 -10.31
N ASN A 71 -2.72 5.23 -10.60
CA ASN A 71 -4.10 5.71 -10.48
C ASN A 71 -4.96 5.45 -11.72
N PHE A 72 -4.37 5.47 -12.91
CA PHE A 72 -5.16 5.50 -14.15
C PHE A 72 -4.96 4.29 -15.07
N VAL A 73 -3.84 3.57 -14.98
CA VAL A 73 -3.51 2.48 -15.92
C VAL A 73 -3.62 1.11 -15.24
N ARG A 74 -3.06 0.97 -14.03
CA ARG A 74 -2.97 -0.32 -13.35
C ARG A 74 -4.28 -0.68 -12.62
N PRO A 75 -4.93 -1.81 -12.96
CA PRO A 75 -6.01 -2.35 -12.15
C PRO A 75 -5.47 -2.98 -10.86
N HIS A 76 -6.23 -2.90 -9.76
CA HIS A 76 -5.84 -3.47 -8.47
C HIS A 76 -6.83 -4.53 -8.04
N SER A 77 -6.33 -5.71 -7.65
CA SER A 77 -7.16 -6.81 -7.18
C SER A 77 -7.96 -6.47 -5.91
N ALA A 78 -7.40 -5.61 -5.05
CA ALA A 78 -8.08 -5.10 -3.87
C ALA A 78 -9.26 -4.15 -4.19
N LEU A 79 -9.39 -3.73 -5.45
CA LEU A 79 -10.43 -2.82 -5.96
C LEU A 79 -11.24 -3.49 -7.08
N ASP A 80 -11.49 -4.80 -6.98
CA ASP A 80 -12.23 -5.58 -7.99
C ASP A 80 -11.67 -5.47 -9.41
N ASN A 81 -10.33 -5.38 -9.54
CA ASN A 81 -9.62 -5.15 -10.79
C ASN A 81 -9.93 -3.82 -11.48
N LEU A 82 -10.39 -2.82 -10.72
CA LEU A 82 -10.53 -1.44 -11.18
C LEU A 82 -9.28 -0.61 -10.83
N THR A 83 -9.09 0.48 -11.55
CA THR A 83 -8.08 1.49 -11.20
C THR A 83 -8.61 2.42 -10.10
N PRO A 84 -7.76 3.04 -9.28
CA PRO A 84 -8.19 3.99 -8.25
C PRO A 84 -9.01 5.14 -8.82
N ALA A 85 -8.67 5.62 -10.02
CA ALA A 85 -9.44 6.66 -10.68
C ALA A 85 -10.86 6.19 -11.03
N GLN A 86 -11.02 4.94 -11.49
CA GLN A 86 -12.35 4.38 -11.76
C GLN A 86 -13.20 4.25 -10.49
N VAL A 87 -12.60 3.80 -9.39
CA VAL A 87 -13.27 3.75 -8.08
C VAL A 87 -13.65 5.15 -7.59
N ALA A 88 -12.84 6.16 -7.90
CA ALA A 88 -13.15 7.57 -7.62
C ALA A 88 -14.23 8.16 -8.56
N GLY A 89 -14.79 7.38 -9.49
CA GLY A 89 -15.88 7.80 -10.38
C GLY A 89 -15.44 8.17 -11.80
N LEU A 90 -14.18 7.94 -12.18
CA LEU A 90 -13.73 8.15 -13.56
C LEU A 90 -14.40 7.15 -14.50
N ASN A 91 -15.33 7.64 -15.32
CA ASN A 91 -15.98 6.87 -16.37
C ASN A 91 -15.56 7.39 -17.74
N LEU A 92 -14.80 6.57 -18.48
CA LEU A 92 -14.29 6.90 -19.81
C LEU A 92 -14.68 5.83 -20.81
N ASN A 93 -15.10 6.27 -22.00
CA ASN A 93 -15.31 5.36 -23.13
C ASN A 93 -13.97 4.90 -23.73
N ASN A 94 -14.01 3.85 -24.56
CA ASN A 94 -12.79 3.25 -25.13
C ASN A 94 -11.98 4.24 -26.00
N ASN A 95 -12.65 5.17 -26.69
CA ASN A 95 -11.97 6.18 -27.51
C ASN A 95 -11.25 7.21 -26.64
N GLN A 96 -11.85 7.62 -25.52
CA GLN A 96 -11.25 8.52 -24.53
C GLN A 96 -10.05 7.85 -23.85
N LYS A 97 -10.18 6.57 -23.46
CA LYS A 97 -9.05 5.83 -22.88
C LYS A 97 -7.84 5.80 -23.82
N ARG A 98 -8.07 5.55 -25.12
CA ARG A 98 -7.00 5.62 -26.14
C ARG A 98 -6.42 7.03 -26.29
N LYS A 99 -7.28 8.05 -26.34
CA LYS A 99 -6.87 9.46 -26.46
C LYS A 99 -5.97 9.90 -25.30
N TYR A 100 -6.29 9.46 -24.08
CA TYR A 100 -5.54 9.80 -22.87
C TYR A 100 -4.42 8.82 -22.54
N LEU A 101 -4.12 7.86 -23.42
CA LEU A 101 -3.10 6.83 -23.21
C LEU A 101 -3.32 6.02 -21.91
N LEU A 102 -4.58 5.76 -21.57
CA LEU A 102 -5.02 5.00 -20.39
C LEU A 102 -5.32 3.54 -20.70
N VAL A 103 -4.71 3.01 -21.77
CA VAL A 103 -4.88 1.62 -22.18
C VAL A 103 -3.67 0.86 -21.66
N ALA A 104 -3.92 -0.16 -20.84
CA ALA A 104 -2.92 -1.12 -20.39
C ALA A 104 -2.76 -2.24 -21.42
#